data_AF-A0A6B3ID67-F1
#
_entry.id   AF-A0A6B3ID67-F1
#
_cell.length_a   1.000
_cell.length_b   1.000
_cell.length_c   1.000
_cell.angle_alpha   90.00
_cell.angle_beta   90.00
_cell.angle_gamma   90.00
#
_symmetry.space_group_name_H-M   'P 1'
#
loop_
_entity.id
_entity.type
_entity.pdbx_description
1 polymer ?
#
loop_
_entity_poly.entity_id
_entity_poly.type
_entity_poly.pdbx_seq_one_letter_code
_entity_poly.pdbx_strand_id
1 'polypeptide(L)'
;MVGDSWEFELVEYRNSGKPGDDKSGVTGDIGTFGPVAVERSAVYNPLNKGMETAWLSGPAFPKTVFRGKRRSGQPSLHKAELTLAGKPAELSFNSRALRKEARRLHIAYEGRTYVYSVERPGKPRVLEREGAKVEIEISRHMPPTGYVSPGTATGSVDAVDLAIAIVLEEVDTDVLTLVGAAMSSPFALMHYLSDTGD
;
A
#
# COMPACT_ATOMS: atom_id res chain seq x y z
N MET A 1 5.74 13.15 -25.02
CA MET A 1 4.36 13.63 -24.82
C MET A 1 4.14 13.71 -23.33
N VAL A 2 3.94 14.91 -22.79
CA VAL A 2 3.49 15.07 -21.40
C VAL A 2 2.03 14.63 -21.43
N GLY A 3 1.72 13.46 -20.86
CA GLY A 3 0.34 13.02 -20.72
C GLY A 3 -0.38 13.93 -19.73
N ASP A 4 -1.69 14.09 -19.89
CA ASP A 4 -2.49 14.87 -18.95
C ASP A 4 -2.31 14.33 -17.52
N SER A 5 -2.20 15.25 -16.56
CA SER A 5 -2.06 14.95 -15.15
C SER A 5 -3.20 15.59 -14.35
N TRP A 6 -3.70 14.88 -13.35
CA TRP A 6 -4.74 15.36 -12.46
C TRP A 6 -4.49 14.91 -11.02
N GLU A 7 -5.05 15.64 -10.07
CA GLU A 7 -4.80 15.47 -8.64
C GLU A 7 -6.04 14.90 -7.93
N PHE A 8 -5.80 14.21 -6.81
CA PHE A 8 -6.82 13.72 -5.89
C PHE A 8 -6.29 13.73 -4.47
N GLU A 9 -7.16 13.54 -3.49
CA GLU A 9 -6.77 13.49 -2.08
C GLU A 9 -7.34 12.26 -1.40
N LEU A 10 -6.54 11.65 -0.52
CA LEU A 10 -6.96 10.61 0.39
C LEU A 10 -6.86 11.14 1.82
N VAL A 11 -7.90 10.91 2.61
CA VAL A 11 -8.00 11.35 4.02
C VAL A 11 -8.04 10.13 4.92
N GLU A 12 -7.17 10.09 5.92
CA GLU A 12 -7.22 9.05 6.95
C GLU A 12 -8.51 9.16 7.75
N TYR A 13 -9.19 8.05 7.95
CA TYR A 13 -10.28 7.95 8.91
C TYR A 13 -9.99 6.84 9.92
N ARG A 14 -10.46 7.06 11.14
CA ARG A 14 -10.51 6.06 12.20
C ARG A 14 -11.91 6.06 12.79
N ASN A 15 -12.52 4.89 12.82
CA ASN A 15 -13.77 4.65 13.48
C ASN A 15 -13.50 3.74 14.67
N SER A 16 -13.49 4.32 15.87
CA SER A 16 -13.39 3.55 17.11
C SER A 16 -14.78 3.00 17.44
N GLY A 17 -14.98 1.73 17.10
CA GLY A 17 -16.19 0.97 17.42
C GLY A 17 -16.11 0.35 18.81
N LYS A 18 -16.84 -0.75 19.02
CA LYS A 18 -16.61 -1.61 20.19
C LYS A 18 -15.21 -2.23 20.09
N PRO A 19 -14.59 -2.67 21.20
CA PRO A 19 -13.32 -3.41 21.16
C PRO A 19 -13.42 -4.59 20.17
N GLY A 20 -12.65 -4.54 19.08
CA GLY A 20 -12.68 -5.50 17.98
C GLY A 20 -13.29 -5.01 16.66
N ASP A 21 -13.98 -3.86 16.65
CA ASP A 21 -14.59 -3.22 15.48
C ASP A 21 -13.82 -1.96 15.02
N ASP A 22 -12.62 -1.73 15.53
CA ASP A 22 -11.81 -0.58 15.15
C ASP A 22 -11.45 -0.65 13.66
N LYS A 23 -12.07 0.23 12.88
CA LYS A 23 -11.85 0.36 11.44
C LYS A 23 -11.00 1.59 11.20
N SER A 24 -9.94 1.42 10.42
CA SER A 24 -9.08 2.52 10.04
C SER A 24 -8.65 2.36 8.59
N GLY A 25 -8.42 3.47 7.91
CA GLY A 25 -7.96 3.44 6.54
C GLY A 25 -8.04 4.81 5.91
N VAL A 26 -8.21 4.87 4.59
CA VAL A 26 -8.28 6.11 3.83
C VAL A 26 -9.55 6.19 3.00
N THR A 27 -10.06 7.39 2.81
CA THR A 27 -11.19 7.69 1.91
C THR A 27 -10.85 8.87 1.03
N GLY A 28 -11.41 8.95 -0.17
CA GLY A 28 -11.20 10.08 -1.08
C GLY A 28 -12.23 10.13 -2.19
N ASP A 29 -12.26 11.25 -2.91
CA ASP A 29 -13.02 11.41 -4.15
C ASP A 29 -12.01 11.50 -5.31
N ILE A 30 -12.08 10.56 -6.24
CA ILE A 30 -11.07 10.35 -7.29
C ILE A 30 -11.59 10.87 -8.63
N GLY A 31 -11.90 12.17 -8.66
CA GLY A 31 -12.34 12.87 -9.86
C GLY A 31 -13.51 12.16 -10.56
N THR A 32 -13.30 11.71 -11.80
CA THR A 32 -14.34 11.02 -12.59
C THR A 32 -14.67 9.62 -12.09
N PHE A 33 -13.82 9.01 -11.26
CA PHE A 33 -14.06 7.68 -10.66
C PHE A 33 -14.90 7.77 -9.37
N GLY A 34 -15.07 8.98 -8.81
CA GLY A 34 -15.89 9.24 -7.65
C GLY A 34 -15.31 8.66 -6.34
N PRO A 35 -16.16 8.39 -5.33
CA PRO A 35 -15.69 8.07 -3.99
C PRO A 35 -15.05 6.68 -3.90
N VAL A 36 -13.97 6.61 -3.13
CA VAL A 36 -13.24 5.40 -2.78
C VAL A 36 -12.96 5.35 -1.29
N ALA A 37 -12.99 4.16 -0.71
CA ALA A 37 -12.58 3.91 0.66
C ALA A 37 -11.76 2.62 0.74
N VAL A 38 -10.64 2.67 1.46
CA VAL A 38 -9.89 1.50 1.90
C VAL A 38 -10.15 1.31 3.39
N GLU A 39 -10.52 0.10 3.77
CA GLU A 39 -10.71 -0.30 5.16
C GLU A 39 -9.68 -1.35 5.54
N ARG A 40 -8.96 -1.12 6.64
CA ARG A 40 -8.17 -2.15 7.31
C ARG A 40 -9.03 -2.87 8.33
N SER A 41 -8.91 -4.19 8.35
CA SER A 41 -9.52 -5.03 9.37
C SER A 41 -8.61 -6.19 9.72
N ALA A 42 -8.47 -6.42 11.02
CA ALA A 42 -7.86 -7.64 11.52
C ALA A 42 -8.83 -8.79 11.25
N VAL A 43 -8.41 -9.79 10.46
CA VAL A 43 -9.24 -10.97 10.27
C VAL A 43 -9.15 -11.81 11.54
N TYR A 44 -10.15 -11.70 12.43
CA TYR A 44 -10.29 -12.64 13.54
C TYR A 44 -10.84 -13.97 13.03
N ASN A 45 -9.97 -14.77 12.42
CA ASN A 45 -10.21 -16.19 12.16
C ASN A 45 -9.04 -16.98 12.77
N PRO A 46 -9.29 -17.98 13.64
CA PRO A 46 -8.24 -18.80 14.24
C PRO A 46 -7.26 -19.41 13.23
N LEU A 47 -7.74 -19.76 12.03
CA LEU A 47 -6.91 -20.30 10.94
C LEU A 47 -6.03 -19.25 10.26
N ASN A 48 -6.41 -17.97 10.35
CA ASN A 48 -5.70 -16.83 9.77
C ASN A 48 -5.00 -15.97 10.84
N LYS A 49 -4.66 -16.56 11.99
CA LYS A 49 -4.06 -15.83 13.12
C LYS A 49 -2.83 -15.03 12.65
N GLY A 50 -2.89 -13.72 12.89
CA GLY A 50 -1.84 -12.76 12.54
C GLY A 50 -1.83 -12.30 11.08
N MET A 51 -2.92 -12.49 10.33
CA MET A 51 -3.13 -11.85 9.03
C MET A 51 -3.98 -10.59 9.20
N GLU A 52 -3.64 -9.54 8.46
CA GLU A 52 -4.43 -8.32 8.33
C GLU A 52 -4.96 -8.24 6.89
N THR A 53 -6.02 -7.46 6.66
CA THR A 53 -6.57 -7.23 5.33
C THR A 53 -6.85 -5.75 5.13
N ALA A 54 -6.49 -5.25 3.95
CA ALA A 54 -6.93 -3.95 3.43
C ALA A 54 -7.89 -4.22 2.27
N TRP A 55 -9.10 -3.66 2.35
CA TRP A 55 -10.13 -3.82 1.33
C TRP A 55 -10.52 -2.45 0.78
N LEU A 56 -10.31 -2.26 -0.53
CA LEU A 56 -10.78 -1.12 -1.28
C LEU A 56 -12.20 -1.35 -1.82
N SER A 57 -13.05 -0.34 -1.62
CA SER A 57 -14.42 -0.25 -2.11
C SER A 57 -14.70 1.11 -2.75
N GLY A 58 -15.51 1.13 -3.79
CA GLY A 58 -15.92 2.34 -4.50
C GLY A 58 -16.73 1.96 -5.74
N PRO A 59 -17.76 2.72 -6.14
CA PRO A 59 -18.67 2.31 -7.22
C PRO A 59 -17.98 2.08 -8.57
N ALA A 60 -16.97 2.89 -8.90
CA ALA A 60 -16.22 2.78 -10.16
C ALA A 60 -15.00 1.86 -10.07
N PHE A 61 -14.71 1.30 -8.89
CA PHE A 61 -13.48 0.56 -8.63
C PHE A 61 -13.72 -0.95 -8.63
N PRO A 62 -12.78 -1.76 -9.16
CA PRO A 62 -12.82 -3.19 -8.95
C PRO A 62 -12.74 -3.48 -7.45
N LYS A 63 -13.46 -4.50 -6.99
CA LYS A 63 -13.30 -5.01 -5.63
C LYS A 63 -11.86 -5.47 -5.44
N THR A 64 -11.10 -4.78 -4.61
CA THR A 64 -9.66 -5.02 -4.46
C THR A 64 -9.34 -5.33 -3.00
N VAL A 65 -8.70 -6.47 -2.78
CA VAL A 65 -8.38 -6.97 -1.45
C VAL A 65 -6.90 -7.30 -1.39
N PHE A 66 -6.19 -6.69 -0.45
CA PHE A 66 -4.83 -7.03 -0.11
C PHE A 66 -4.81 -7.75 1.25
N ARG A 67 -4.17 -8.90 1.31
CA ARG A 67 -3.99 -9.68 2.55
C ARG A 67 -2.51 -9.89 2.78
N GLY A 68 -2.09 -9.86 4.04
CA GLY A 68 -0.70 -10.08 4.40
C GLY A 68 -0.53 -10.30 5.89
N LYS A 69 0.67 -10.71 6.31
CA LYS A 69 0.97 -10.81 7.75
C LYS A 69 0.89 -9.44 8.40
N ARG A 70 0.27 -9.37 9.58
CA ARG A 70 0.14 -8.13 10.36
C ARG A 70 1.53 -7.64 10.78
N ARG A 71 1.85 -6.40 10.42
CA ARG A 71 3.03 -5.64 10.86
C ARG A 71 2.60 -4.20 11.10
N SER A 72 2.95 -3.63 12.25
CA SER A 72 2.60 -2.23 12.58
C SER A 72 1.09 -1.89 12.46
N GLY A 73 0.21 -2.88 12.63
CA GLY A 73 -1.24 -2.68 12.47
C GLY A 73 -1.74 -2.65 11.02
N GLN A 74 -0.91 -3.04 10.06
CA GLN A 74 -1.22 -3.11 8.62
C GLN A 74 -0.89 -4.50 8.06
N PRO A 75 -1.52 -4.91 6.94
CA PRO A 75 -1.04 -6.06 6.17
C PRO A 75 0.33 -5.74 5.58
N SER A 76 1.26 -6.69 5.59
CA SER A 76 2.60 -6.54 5.01
C SER A 76 2.79 -7.39 3.75
N LEU A 77 3.88 -7.15 3.02
CA LEU A 77 4.26 -7.96 1.85
C LEU A 77 4.67 -9.42 2.19
N HIS A 78 4.73 -9.80 3.47
CA HIS A 78 5.05 -11.17 3.87
C HIS A 78 3.81 -12.08 3.80
N LYS A 79 3.89 -13.15 3.00
CA LYS A 79 2.77 -14.02 2.63
C LYS A 79 1.59 -13.22 2.05
N ALA A 80 1.92 -12.24 1.21
CA ALA A 80 0.94 -11.32 0.66
C ALA A 80 0.14 -11.94 -0.49
N GLU A 81 -1.13 -11.56 -0.56
CA GLU A 81 -2.06 -11.87 -1.63
C GLU A 81 -2.73 -10.56 -2.05
N LEU A 82 -2.75 -10.27 -3.34
CA LEU A 82 -3.54 -9.18 -3.91
C LEU A 82 -4.57 -9.79 -4.85
N THR A 83 -5.84 -9.42 -4.67
CA THR A 83 -6.95 -9.87 -5.52
C THR A 83 -7.70 -8.65 -6.04
N LEU A 84 -7.91 -8.57 -7.35
CA LEU A 84 -8.72 -7.53 -7.99
C LEU A 84 -9.87 -8.19 -8.75
N ALA A 85 -11.09 -7.70 -8.55
CA ALA A 85 -12.31 -8.28 -9.14
C ALA A 85 -12.42 -9.81 -8.96
N GLY A 86 -11.92 -10.34 -7.84
CA GLY A 86 -11.92 -11.78 -7.54
C GLY A 86 -10.79 -12.59 -8.18
N LYS A 87 -9.91 -11.97 -8.98
CA LYS A 87 -8.76 -12.62 -9.63
C LYS A 87 -7.45 -12.28 -8.91
N PRO A 88 -6.57 -13.26 -8.66
CA PRO A 88 -5.29 -13.01 -8.01
C PRO A 88 -4.35 -12.23 -8.94
N ALA A 89 -3.59 -11.30 -8.36
CA ALA A 89 -2.43 -10.69 -8.99
C ALA A 89 -1.16 -11.39 -8.50
N GLU A 90 -0.19 -11.55 -9.39
CA GLU A 90 1.11 -12.10 -9.02
C GLU A 90 1.98 -10.99 -8.42
N LEU A 91 2.52 -11.24 -7.22
CA LEU A 91 3.39 -10.31 -6.51
C LEU A 91 4.82 -10.86 -6.49
N SER A 92 5.80 -10.05 -6.90
CA SER A 92 7.20 -10.42 -6.79
C SER A 92 8.06 -9.22 -6.40
N PHE A 93 9.00 -9.43 -5.48
CA PHE A 93 9.97 -8.42 -5.08
C PHE A 93 11.24 -9.12 -4.58
N ASN A 94 12.40 -8.53 -4.84
CA ASN A 94 13.65 -9.07 -4.33
C ASN A 94 14.01 -8.43 -3.00
N SER A 95 13.54 -9.04 -1.91
CA SER A 95 13.81 -8.58 -0.53
C SER A 95 15.30 -8.61 -0.14
N ARG A 96 16.14 -9.32 -0.90
CA ARG A 96 17.58 -9.48 -0.63
C ARG A 96 18.45 -8.59 -1.52
N ALA A 97 17.87 -7.83 -2.44
CA ALA A 97 18.65 -6.99 -3.33
C ALA A 97 19.27 -5.80 -2.59
N LEU A 98 20.60 -5.69 -2.68
CA LEU A 98 21.37 -4.59 -2.08
C LEU A 98 21.07 -3.23 -2.76
N ARG A 99 20.69 -3.24 -4.06
CA ARG A 99 20.39 -2.03 -4.84
C ARG A 99 18.94 -1.59 -4.71
N LYS A 100 18.70 -0.29 -4.68
CA LYS A 100 17.39 0.35 -4.48
C LYS A 100 16.41 0.02 -5.62
N GLU A 101 16.89 -0.03 -6.86
CA GLU A 101 16.05 -0.32 -8.04
C GLU A 101 15.56 -1.77 -8.06
N ALA A 102 16.28 -2.69 -7.43
CA ALA A 102 15.95 -4.10 -7.39
C ALA A 102 14.98 -4.48 -6.25
N ARG A 103 14.58 -3.52 -5.39
CA ARG A 103 13.61 -3.69 -4.29
C ARG A 103 12.21 -3.19 -4.63
N ARG A 104 11.93 -2.97 -5.90
CA ARG A 104 10.59 -2.59 -6.36
C ARG A 104 9.66 -3.80 -6.27
N LEU A 105 8.40 -3.53 -5.96
CA LEU A 105 7.34 -4.53 -6.02
C LEU A 105 6.82 -4.60 -7.45
N HIS A 106 6.99 -5.75 -8.07
CA HIS A 106 6.42 -6.06 -9.37
C HIS A 106 5.07 -6.75 -9.17
N ILE A 107 4.06 -6.26 -9.88
CA ILE A 107 2.69 -6.79 -9.82
C ILE A 107 2.27 -7.13 -11.24
N ALA A 108 1.86 -8.36 -11.48
CA ALA A 108 1.28 -8.77 -12.76
C ALA A 108 -0.21 -9.09 -12.60
N TYR A 109 -1.04 -8.50 -13.45
CA TYR A 109 -2.49 -8.67 -13.40
C TYR A 109 -3.09 -8.50 -14.80
N GLU A 110 -3.86 -9.50 -15.26
CA GLU A 110 -4.56 -9.48 -16.56
C GLU A 110 -3.68 -9.01 -17.74
N GLY A 111 -2.45 -9.50 -17.81
CA GLY A 111 -1.49 -9.16 -18.87
C GLY A 111 -0.83 -7.79 -18.74
N ARG A 112 -1.11 -7.03 -17.68
CA ARG A 112 -0.45 -5.76 -17.35
C ARG A 112 0.63 -6.00 -16.29
N THR A 113 1.76 -5.31 -16.46
CA THR A 113 2.86 -5.31 -15.50
C THR A 113 2.97 -3.94 -14.86
N TYR A 114 2.96 -3.93 -13.54
CA TYR A 114 3.11 -2.75 -12.72
C TYR A 114 4.41 -2.82 -11.93
N VAL A 115 4.97 -1.64 -11.67
CA VAL A 115 6.12 -1.46 -10.80
C VAL A 115 5.73 -0.47 -9.72
N TYR A 116 5.67 -0.95 -8.48
CA TYR A 116 5.45 -0.14 -7.30
C TYR A 116 6.77 0.12 -6.58
N SER A 117 7.02 1.37 -6.22
CA SER A 117 8.25 1.79 -5.58
C SER A 117 8.02 2.78 -4.45
N VAL A 118 8.81 2.61 -3.38
CA VAL A 118 8.87 3.52 -2.25
C VAL A 118 10.30 4.03 -2.19
N GLU A 119 10.52 5.26 -2.63
CA GLU A 119 11.87 5.74 -2.84
C GLU A 119 12.64 5.91 -1.53
N ARG A 120 12.11 6.68 -0.58
CA ARG A 120 12.67 6.94 0.74
C ARG A 120 11.55 7.38 1.68
N PRO A 121 11.73 7.25 3.01
CA PRO A 121 10.88 7.98 3.95
C PRO A 121 10.85 9.47 3.55
N GLY A 122 9.67 10.08 3.53
CA GLY A 122 9.48 11.46 3.07
C GLY A 122 9.21 11.63 1.56
N LYS A 123 9.29 10.58 0.74
CA LYS A 123 9.05 10.65 -0.72
C LYS A 123 7.72 10.00 -1.12
N PRO A 124 7.12 10.43 -2.25
CA PRO A 124 5.91 9.80 -2.76
C PRO A 124 6.11 8.30 -3.03
N ARG A 125 5.03 7.57 -2.84
CA ARG A 125 4.86 6.19 -3.29
C ARG A 125 4.43 6.25 -4.75
N VAL A 126 5.02 5.41 -5.59
CA VAL A 126 4.83 5.50 -7.04
C VAL A 126 4.45 4.14 -7.59
N LEU A 127 3.32 4.07 -8.30
CA LEU A 127 2.89 2.96 -9.13
C LEU A 127 3.03 3.35 -10.60
N GLU A 128 3.77 2.56 -11.37
CA GLU A 128 3.99 2.78 -12.81
C GLU A 128 3.61 1.55 -13.62
N ARG A 129 3.00 1.80 -14.78
CA ARG A 129 2.94 0.85 -15.90
C ARG A 129 3.15 1.61 -17.20
N GLU A 130 3.23 0.89 -18.32
CA GLU A 130 3.30 1.55 -19.63
C GLU A 130 2.12 2.52 -19.82
N GLY A 131 2.44 3.80 -20.07
CA GLY A 131 1.48 4.87 -20.34
C GLY A 131 0.72 5.43 -19.13
N ALA A 132 0.95 4.95 -17.90
CA ALA A 132 0.25 5.42 -16.71
C ALA A 132 1.15 5.45 -15.46
N LYS A 133 1.02 6.52 -14.67
CA LYS A 133 1.72 6.71 -13.40
C LYS A 133 0.77 7.26 -12.35
N VAL A 134 0.83 6.69 -11.15
CA VAL A 134 0.12 7.19 -9.97
C VAL A 134 1.14 7.45 -8.87
N GLU A 135 1.19 8.67 -8.37
CA GLU A 135 2.02 9.11 -7.26
C GLU A 135 1.13 9.46 -6.09
N ILE A 136 1.45 8.97 -4.89
CA ILE A 136 0.75 9.33 -3.66
C ILE A 136 1.79 9.85 -2.67
N GLU A 137 1.65 11.10 -2.27
CA GLU A 137 2.49 11.72 -1.29
C GLU A 137 2.23 11.16 0.10
N ILE A 138 3.25 11.22 0.97
CA ILE A 138 3.10 10.80 2.36
C ILE A 138 2.10 11.70 3.07
N SER A 139 1.27 11.06 3.88
CA SER A 139 0.26 11.72 4.69
C SER A 139 0.84 12.86 5.51
N ARG A 140 0.25 14.05 5.36
CA ARG A 140 0.60 15.25 6.13
C ARG A 140 -0.55 15.58 7.05
N HIS A 141 -0.24 16.05 8.25
CA HIS A 141 -1.26 16.53 9.15
C HIS A 141 -1.78 17.89 8.65
N MET A 142 -3.07 17.96 8.35
CA MET A 142 -3.76 19.16 7.87
C MET A 142 -5.00 19.41 8.74
N PRO A 143 -4.89 20.26 9.78
CA PRO A 143 -6.03 20.68 10.59
C PRO A 143 -7.07 21.46 9.75
N PRO A 144 -8.39 21.28 9.96
CA PRO A 144 -9.04 20.37 10.92
C PRO A 144 -9.28 18.94 10.37
N THR A 145 -8.95 18.68 9.11
CA THR A 145 -9.31 17.47 8.34
C THR A 145 -8.63 16.19 8.82
N GLY A 146 -7.45 16.28 9.44
CA GLY A 146 -6.71 15.12 9.96
C GLY A 146 -5.43 14.87 9.19
N TYR A 147 -5.19 13.64 8.73
CA TYR A 147 -4.05 13.30 7.87
C TYR A 147 -4.52 13.16 6.42
N VAL A 148 -3.87 13.88 5.51
CA VAL A 148 -4.20 13.91 4.09
C VAL A 148 -2.99 13.46 3.28
N SER A 149 -3.19 12.52 2.35
CA SER A 149 -2.23 12.09 1.34
C SER A 149 -2.67 12.61 -0.03
N PRO A 150 -2.04 13.68 -0.54
CA PRO A 150 -2.24 14.13 -1.93
C PRO A 150 -1.79 13.05 -2.92
N GLY A 151 -2.51 12.91 -4.02
CA GLY A 151 -2.17 12.00 -5.11
C GLY A 151 -2.20 12.68 -6.47
N THR A 152 -1.38 12.20 -7.39
CA THR A 152 -1.30 12.67 -8.78
C THR A 152 -1.35 11.48 -9.71
N ALA A 153 -2.27 11.51 -10.67
CA ALA A 153 -2.40 10.53 -11.73
C ALA A 153 -1.97 11.18 -13.05
N THR A 154 -1.10 10.51 -13.80
CA THR A 154 -0.53 11.02 -15.05
C THR A 154 -0.66 9.98 -16.16
N GLY A 155 -1.13 10.41 -17.33
CA GLY A 155 -1.30 9.57 -18.51
C GLY A 155 -2.62 8.79 -18.50
N SER A 156 -2.62 7.62 -19.13
CA SER A 156 -3.82 6.79 -19.35
C SER A 156 -4.17 5.94 -18.12
N VAL A 157 -4.34 6.60 -16.97
CA VAL A 157 -4.69 5.97 -15.68
C VAL A 157 -6.15 5.51 -15.70
N ASP A 158 -6.39 4.26 -15.26
CA ASP A 158 -7.72 3.71 -15.08
C ASP A 158 -8.01 3.26 -13.64
N ALA A 159 -9.23 2.76 -13.40
CA ALA A 159 -9.68 2.34 -12.07
C ALA A 159 -8.86 1.19 -11.48
N VAL A 160 -8.24 0.33 -12.30
CA VAL A 160 -7.39 -0.77 -11.83
C VAL A 160 -6.09 -0.21 -11.29
N ASP A 161 -5.49 0.74 -12.02
CA ASP A 161 -4.24 1.38 -11.62
C ASP A 161 -4.40 2.12 -10.29
N LEU A 162 -5.49 2.90 -10.18
CA LEU A 162 -5.85 3.60 -8.95
C LEU A 162 -6.17 2.63 -7.82
N ALA A 163 -6.88 1.52 -8.09
CA ALA A 163 -7.18 0.54 -7.06
C ALA A 163 -5.92 -0.11 -6.48
N ILE A 164 -4.93 -0.43 -7.33
CA ILE A 164 -3.64 -0.98 -6.89
C ILE A 164 -2.88 0.07 -6.07
N ALA A 165 -2.76 1.30 -6.56
CA ALA A 165 -2.02 2.35 -5.87
C ALA A 165 -2.63 2.66 -4.49
N ILE A 166 -3.95 2.86 -4.45
CA ILE A 166 -4.67 3.29 -3.24
C ILE A 166 -4.72 2.17 -2.20
N VAL A 167 -4.91 0.89 -2.59
CA VAL A 167 -4.90 -0.20 -1.58
C VAL A 167 -3.53 -0.36 -0.93
N LEU A 168 -2.45 -0.09 -1.65
CA LEU A 168 -1.08 -0.18 -1.14
C LEU A 168 -0.71 0.93 -0.15
N GLU A 169 -1.48 2.03 -0.08
CA GLU A 169 -1.32 3.05 0.97
C GLU A 169 -1.57 2.47 2.38
N GLU A 170 -2.43 1.46 2.47
CA GLU A 170 -2.76 0.77 3.72
C GLU A 170 -1.95 -0.51 3.96
N VAL A 171 -0.88 -0.71 3.19
CA VAL A 171 0.02 -1.86 3.30
C VAL A 171 1.35 -1.42 3.91
N ASP A 172 1.86 -2.21 4.85
CA ASP A 172 3.23 -2.09 5.34
C ASP A 172 4.20 -2.52 4.22
N THR A 173 4.75 -1.50 3.55
CA THR A 173 5.73 -1.64 2.48
C THR A 173 7.16 -1.36 2.95
N ASP A 174 7.43 -1.38 4.26
CA ASP A 174 8.74 -1.00 4.81
C ASP A 174 9.87 -1.88 4.27
N VAL A 175 9.58 -3.14 3.94
CA VAL A 175 10.55 -4.06 3.32
C VAL A 175 11.08 -3.57 1.96
N LEU A 176 10.34 -2.67 1.29
CA LEU A 176 10.80 -2.03 0.05
C LEU A 176 11.76 -0.86 0.34
N THR A 177 11.80 -0.36 1.57
CA THR A 177 12.71 0.71 2.00
C THR A 177 14.06 0.16 2.48
N LEU A 178 15.11 1.01 2.45
CA LEU A 178 16.45 0.63 2.92
C LEU A 178 16.47 0.22 4.40
N VAL A 179 15.74 0.99 5.23
CA VAL A 179 15.69 0.80 6.68
C VAL A 179 14.88 -0.44 7.06
N GLY A 180 13.72 -0.64 6.44
CA GLY A 180 12.88 -1.80 6.73
C GLY A 180 13.50 -3.11 6.24
N ALA A 181 14.25 -3.09 5.13
CA ALA A 181 15.04 -4.23 4.67
C ALA A 181 16.16 -4.59 5.65
N ALA A 182 16.89 -3.60 6.19
CA ALA A 182 17.92 -3.82 7.19
C ALA A 182 17.34 -4.47 8.45
N MET A 183 16.22 -3.96 8.97
CA MET A 183 15.52 -4.53 10.14
C MET A 183 14.94 -5.94 9.90
N SER A 184 14.74 -6.34 8.64
CA SER A 184 14.29 -7.68 8.27
C SER A 184 15.42 -8.67 7.96
N SER A 185 16.68 -8.22 8.01
CA SER A 185 17.86 -9.05 7.79
C SER A 185 18.28 -9.78 9.08
N PRO A 186 18.66 -11.07 9.02
CA PRO A 186 19.27 -11.78 10.16
C PRO A 186 20.50 -11.08 10.73
N PHE A 187 21.22 -10.30 9.92
CA PHE A 187 22.42 -9.54 10.36
C PHE A 187 22.09 -8.36 11.29
N ALA A 188 20.92 -7.70 11.12
CA ALA A 188 20.52 -6.62 12.02
C ALA A 188 20.03 -7.15 13.38
N LEU A 189 19.44 -8.35 13.39
CA LEU A 189 19.06 -9.05 14.63
C LEU A 189 20.30 -9.38 15.48
N MET A 190 21.44 -9.73 14.85
CA MET A 190 22.69 -9.97 15.57
C MET A 190 23.22 -8.71 16.26
N HIS A 191 23.17 -7.55 15.59
CA HIS A 191 23.62 -6.29 16.22
C HIS A 191 22.70 -5.85 17.38
N TYR A 192 21.38 -6.04 17.27
CA TYR A 192 20.46 -5.67 18.36
C TYR A 192 20.60 -6.58 19.59
N LEU A 193 20.82 -7.90 19.39
CA LEU A 193 21.04 -8.85 20.48
C LEU A 193 22.42 -8.73 21.11
N SER A 194 23.40 -8.14 20.41
CA SER A 194 24.71 -7.82 21.01
C SER A 194 24.69 -6.52 21.82
N ASP A 195 23.71 -5.63 21.61
CA ASP A 195 23.64 -4.30 22.26
C ASP A 195 22.66 -4.26 23.45
N THR A 196 21.92 -5.35 23.70
CA THR A 196 21.04 -5.53 24.89
C THR A 196 21.59 -6.55 25.89
N GLY A 197 22.86 -6.91 25.75
CA GLY A 197 23.58 -7.81 26.64
C GLY A 197 24.71 -7.11 27.39
N ASP A 198 24.37 -6.07 28.16
CA ASP A 198 25.16 -5.56 29.30
C ASP A 198 24.20 -5.19 30.44
#